data_AF-A0A426Y8A8-F1
#
_entry.id   AF-A0A426Y8A8-F1
#
_cell.length_a   1.000
_cell.length_b   1.000
_cell.length_c   1.000
_cell.angle_alpha   90.00
_cell.angle_beta   90.00
_cell.angle_gamma   90.00
#
_symmetry.space_group_name_H-M   'P 1'
#
loop_
_entity.id
_entity.type
_entity.pdbx_description
1 polymer ?
#
loop_
_entity_poly.entity_id
_entity_poly.type
_entity_poly.pdbx_seq_one_letter_code
_entity_poly.pdbx_strand_id
1 'polypeptide(L)'
;MVNMAPKDSNSAMRAQWPNLTYSAKVWDNSQAASEFGRGVLHLNLVKELYTLPSEVLMAQVVKQIVLGHHYQMVLLDRVHNVSGLVTIIGHRTTNLEEEVKKLRSEDNLE
;
A
#
# COMPACT_ATOMS: atom_id res chain seq x y z
N MET A 1 -4.64 23.09 -17.97
CA MET A 1 -3.44 22.25 -17.71
C MET A 1 -3.03 22.50 -16.27
N VAL A 2 -3.10 21.50 -15.41
CA VAL A 2 -2.72 21.65 -14.00
C VAL A 2 -1.20 21.67 -13.92
N ASN A 3 -0.63 22.77 -13.45
CA ASN A 3 0.79 22.94 -13.21
C ASN A 3 1.22 22.02 -12.06
N MET A 4 1.75 20.85 -12.39
CA MET A 4 2.40 19.95 -11.44
C MET A 4 3.85 20.40 -11.26
N ALA A 5 4.08 21.37 -10.37
CA ALA A 5 5.43 21.68 -9.92
C ALA A 5 6.07 20.40 -9.32
N PRO A 6 7.39 20.19 -9.49
CA PRO A 6 8.08 19.04 -8.92
C PRO A 6 7.90 19.03 -7.40
N LYS A 7 7.03 18.16 -6.91
CA LYS A 7 6.79 18.00 -5.48
C LYS A 7 8.09 17.52 -4.86
N ASP A 8 8.56 18.21 -3.81
CA ASP A 8 9.79 17.87 -3.09
C ASP A 8 9.86 16.36 -2.81
N SER A 9 10.76 15.70 -3.54
CA SER A 9 11.00 14.26 -3.49
C SER A 9 11.54 13.76 -2.15
N ASN A 10 11.75 14.66 -1.19
CA ASN A 10 12.21 14.39 0.17
C ASN A 10 11.07 14.37 1.21
N SER A 11 9.81 14.53 0.80
CA SER A 11 8.69 14.26 1.69
C SER A 11 8.59 12.75 1.91
N ALA A 12 8.89 12.31 3.13
CA ALA A 12 8.67 10.93 3.57
C ALA A 12 7.28 10.47 3.09
N MET A 13 7.19 9.27 2.51
CA MET A 13 5.94 8.70 1.99
C MET A 13 4.87 8.77 3.08
N ARG A 14 4.04 9.83 3.06
CA ARG A 14 3.00 10.04 4.05
C ARG A 14 1.82 9.21 3.60
N ALA A 15 1.41 8.27 4.45
CA ALA A 15 0.11 7.63 4.30
C ALA A 15 -0.94 8.74 4.10
N GLN A 16 -1.75 8.64 3.03
CA GLN A 16 -2.76 9.65 2.71
C GLN A 16 -3.90 9.73 3.74
N TRP A 17 -3.82 8.95 4.81
CA TRP A 17 -4.84 8.83 5.85
C TRP A 17 -4.22 9.04 7.24
N PRO A 18 -4.06 10.30 7.70
CA PRO A 18 -3.47 10.61 9.00
C PRO A 18 -4.31 10.12 10.21
N ASN A 19 -5.53 9.65 9.97
CA ASN A 19 -6.48 9.18 10.99
C ASN A 19 -6.52 7.66 11.15
N LEU A 20 -5.60 6.89 10.52
CA LEU A 20 -5.45 5.47 10.84
C LEU A 20 -4.84 5.37 12.25
N THR A 21 -5.69 5.25 13.26
CA THR A 21 -5.28 5.03 14.66
C THR A 21 -4.38 3.80 14.74
N TYR A 22 -3.48 3.78 15.72
CA TYR A 22 -2.56 2.70 16.09
C TYR A 22 -3.26 1.38 16.53
N SER A 23 -4.39 1.01 15.90
CA SER A 23 -5.07 -0.27 16.01
C SER A 23 -4.50 -1.33 15.04
N ALA A 24 -3.54 -0.95 14.20
CA ALA A 24 -2.79 -1.85 13.31
C ALA A 24 -1.78 -2.77 14.04
N LYS A 25 -1.82 -2.85 15.38
CA LYS A 25 -0.91 -3.69 16.19
C LYS A 25 -1.21 -5.19 16.14
N VAL A 26 -2.31 -5.60 15.47
CA VAL A 26 -2.58 -7.02 15.15
C VAL A 26 -1.46 -7.62 14.28
N TRP A 27 -0.79 -6.78 13.48
CA TRP A 27 0.21 -7.22 12.50
C TRP A 27 1.65 -7.29 13.05
N ASP A 28 1.90 -6.80 14.27
CA ASP A 28 3.20 -6.96 14.94
C ASP A 28 3.41 -8.39 15.47
N ASN A 29 2.33 -9.18 15.55
CA ASN A 29 2.41 -10.59 15.93
C ASN A 29 2.51 -11.48 14.68
N SER A 30 3.73 -11.94 14.39
CA SER A 30 4.03 -12.83 13.25
C SER A 30 3.18 -14.11 13.24
N GLN A 31 2.80 -14.61 14.43
CA GLN A 31 1.94 -15.78 14.56
C GLN A 31 0.51 -15.50 14.08
N ALA A 32 -0.08 -14.37 14.48
CA ALA A 32 -1.44 -13.99 14.09
C ALA A 32 -1.55 -13.77 12.57
N ALA A 33 -0.53 -13.15 11.95
CA ALA A 33 -0.45 -12.98 10.50
C ALA A 33 -0.35 -14.33 9.76
N SER A 34 0.43 -15.28 10.30
CA SER A 34 0.58 -16.62 9.71
C SER A 34 -0.69 -17.47 9.82
N GLU A 35 -1.41 -17.40 10.94
CA GLU A 35 -2.65 -18.15 11.16
C GLU A 35 -3.80 -17.62 10.28
N PHE A 36 -3.83 -16.31 10.04
CA PHE A 36 -4.74 -15.68 9.08
C PHE A 36 -4.45 -16.13 7.64
N GLY A 37 -3.19 -16.06 7.20
CA GLY A 37 -2.79 -16.46 5.85
C GLY A 37 -3.01 -17.95 5.55
N ARG A 38 -3.02 -18.81 6.57
CA ARG A 38 -3.32 -20.25 6.45
C ARG A 38 -4.81 -20.59 6.58
N GLY A 39 -5.68 -19.61 6.79
CA GLY A 39 -7.12 -19.83 6.99
C GLY A 39 -7.47 -20.53 8.31
N VAL A 40 -6.53 -20.65 9.26
CA VAL A 40 -6.76 -21.27 10.58
C VAL A 40 -7.65 -20.38 11.46
N LEU A 41 -7.45 -19.06 11.36
CA LEU A 41 -8.37 -18.07 11.94
C LEU A 41 -9.80 -18.26 11.43
N HIS A 42 -9.98 -18.75 10.20
CA HIS A 42 -11.28 -18.99 9.58
C HIS A 42 -12.04 -20.16 10.21
N LEU A 43 -11.36 -21.23 10.67
CA LEU A 43 -12.00 -22.42 11.23
C LEU A 43 -12.44 -22.22 12.69
N ASN A 44 -11.65 -21.50 13.49
CA ASN A 44 -12.04 -21.14 14.86
C ASN A 44 -13.17 -20.11 14.87
N LEU A 45 -13.14 -19.11 13.96
CA LEU A 45 -14.26 -18.20 13.77
C LEU A 45 -15.54 -18.95 13.40
N VAL A 46 -15.48 -19.98 12.55
CA VAL A 46 -16.67 -20.76 12.17
C VAL A 46 -17.28 -21.48 13.38
N LYS A 47 -16.47 -22.04 14.29
CA LYS A 47 -16.98 -22.67 15.53
C LYS A 47 -17.59 -21.65 16.49
N GLU A 48 -16.98 -20.49 16.64
CA GLU A 48 -17.54 -19.37 17.40
C GLU A 48 -18.84 -18.87 16.74
N LEU A 49 -18.89 -18.80 15.40
CA LEU A 49 -20.05 -18.35 14.63
C LEU A 49 -21.30 -19.21 14.86
N TYR A 50 -21.13 -20.51 15.09
CA TYR A 50 -22.24 -21.43 15.39
C TYR A 50 -22.61 -21.52 16.88
N THR A 51 -21.86 -20.87 17.77
CA THR A 51 -22.09 -20.92 19.23
C THR A 51 -22.43 -19.56 19.84
N LEU A 52 -22.14 -18.45 19.14
CA LEU A 52 -22.37 -17.09 19.60
C LEU A 52 -23.79 -16.57 19.31
N PRO A 53 -24.36 -15.72 20.19
CA PRO A 53 -25.60 -15.00 19.92
C PRO A 53 -25.49 -14.11 18.67
N SER A 54 -26.60 -13.93 17.94
CA SER A 54 -26.66 -13.20 16.67
C SER A 54 -26.10 -11.77 16.72
N GLU A 55 -26.24 -11.07 17.84
CA GLU A 55 -25.67 -9.73 18.04
C GLU A 55 -24.14 -9.73 18.03
N VAL A 56 -23.52 -10.74 18.65
CA VAL A 56 -22.06 -10.91 18.66
C VAL A 56 -21.55 -11.27 17.26
N LEU A 57 -22.31 -12.08 16.51
CA LEU A 57 -22.01 -12.40 15.11
C LEU A 57 -22.00 -11.16 14.23
N MET A 58 -23.03 -10.32 14.35
CA MET A 58 -23.12 -9.08 13.57
C MET A 58 -21.96 -8.14 13.89
N ALA A 59 -21.61 -7.97 15.17
CA ALA A 59 -20.46 -7.17 15.58
C ALA A 59 -19.13 -7.72 14.99
N GLN A 60 -18.97 -9.04 14.99
CA GLN A 60 -17.78 -9.69 14.45
C GLN A 60 -17.68 -9.57 12.92
N VAL A 61 -18.79 -9.77 12.20
CA VAL A 61 -18.86 -9.60 10.74
C VAL A 61 -18.54 -8.14 10.36
N VAL A 62 -19.15 -7.16 11.04
CA VAL A 62 -18.87 -5.74 10.81
C VAL A 62 -17.39 -5.43 11.04
N LYS A 63 -16.81 -5.95 12.13
CA LYS A 63 -15.37 -5.79 12.41
C LYS A 63 -14.49 -6.38 11.30
N GLN A 64 -14.80 -7.58 10.83
CA GLN A 64 -14.03 -8.23 9.76
C GLN A 64 -14.15 -7.49 8.42
N ILE A 65 -15.35 -7.02 8.06
CA ILE A 65 -15.56 -6.21 6.85
C ILE A 65 -14.76 -4.90 6.92
N VAL A 66 -14.81 -4.20 8.07
CA VAL A 66 -14.04 -2.96 8.28
C VAL A 66 -12.54 -3.22 8.16
N LEU A 67 -12.03 -4.30 8.77
CA LEU A 67 -10.62 -4.70 8.65
C LEU A 67 -10.24 -5.05 7.21
N GLY A 68 -11.11 -5.77 6.48
CA GLY A 68 -10.92 -6.10 5.07
C GLY A 68 -10.84 -4.86 4.18
N HIS A 69 -11.75 -3.89 4.37
CA HIS A 69 -11.69 -2.61 3.65
C HIS A 69 -10.43 -1.80 3.98
N HIS A 70 -10.02 -1.76 5.26
CA HIS A 70 -8.77 -1.11 5.65
C HIS A 70 -7.56 -1.77 4.98
N TYR A 71 -7.51 -3.11 4.94
CA TYR A 71 -6.45 -3.84 4.26
C TYR A 71 -6.37 -3.51 2.77
N GLN A 72 -7.50 -3.56 2.07
CA GLN A 72 -7.56 -3.21 0.65
C GLN A 72 -7.10 -1.77 0.39
N MET A 73 -7.51 -0.83 1.24
CA MET A 73 -7.16 0.58 1.07
C MET A 73 -5.68 0.87 1.34
N VAL A 74 -5.08 0.24 2.36
CA VAL A 74 -3.63 0.34 2.64
C VAL A 74 -2.82 -0.27 1.50
N LEU A 75 -3.24 -1.41 0.96
CA LEU A 75 -2.59 -2.00 -0.21
C LEU A 75 -2.66 -1.09 -1.43
N LEU A 76 -3.83 -0.49 -1.70
CA LEU A 76 -4.02 0.40 -2.83
C LEU A 76 -3.14 1.66 -2.71
N ASP A 77 -3.07 2.28 -1.53
CA ASP A 77 -2.19 3.42 -1.26
C ASP A 77 -0.72 3.06 -1.52
N ARG A 78 -0.28 1.90 -1.03
CA ARG A 78 1.09 1.41 -1.27
C ARG A 78 1.38 1.17 -2.75
N VAL A 79 0.47 0.51 -3.47
CA VAL A 79 0.60 0.28 -4.92
C VAL A 79 0.66 1.60 -5.67
N HIS A 80 -0.20 2.55 -5.31
CA HIS A 80 -0.22 3.88 -5.92
C HIS A 80 1.08 4.65 -5.66
N ASN A 81 1.58 4.63 -4.43
CA ASN A 81 2.85 5.27 -4.07
C ASN A 81 4.03 4.66 -4.84
N VAL A 82 4.09 3.34 -4.97
CA VAL A 82 5.12 2.64 -5.77
C VAL A 82 4.98 3.00 -7.25
N SER A 83 3.75 3.04 -7.79
CA SER A 83 3.52 3.44 -9.18
C SER A 83 4.01 4.86 -9.45
N GLY A 84 3.77 5.80 -8.52
CA GLY A 84 4.29 7.17 -8.63
C GLY A 84 5.81 7.21 -8.66
N LEU A 85 6.47 6.42 -7.80
CA LEU A 85 7.93 6.29 -7.78
C LEU A 85 8.48 5.75 -9.11
N VAL A 86 7.85 4.70 -9.65
CA VAL A 86 8.23 4.11 -10.94
C VAL A 86 8.13 5.13 -12.06
N THR A 87 7.05 5.93 -12.11
CA THR A 87 6.90 6.99 -13.10
C THR A 87 8.01 8.05 -12.99
N ILE A 88 8.34 8.50 -11.77
CA ILE A 88 9.42 9.47 -11.55
C ILE A 88 10.76 8.93 -12.02
N ILE A 89 11.08 7.67 -11.67
CA ILE A 89 12.31 7.02 -12.11
C ILE A 89 12.33 6.88 -13.62
N GLY A 90 11.21 6.49 -14.24
CA GLY A 90 11.07 6.40 -15.69
C GLY A 90 11.42 7.69 -16.41
N HIS A 91 10.87 8.83 -15.96
CA HIS A 91 11.21 10.15 -16.52
C HIS A 91 12.69 10.52 -16.35
N ARG A 92 13.31 10.19 -15.21
CA ARG A 92 14.74 10.44 -15.00
C ARG A 92 15.59 9.61 -15.95
N THR A 93 15.24 8.34 -16.15
CA THR A 93 15.94 7.46 -17.09
C THR A 93 15.85 7.99 -18.52
N THR A 94 14.67 8.40 -18.99
CA THR A 94 14.52 8.95 -20.35
C THR A 94 15.33 10.23 -20.53
N ASN A 95 15.33 11.12 -19.55
CA ASN A 95 16.13 12.36 -19.61
C ASN A 95 17.64 12.06 -19.69
N LEU A 96 18.12 11.11 -18.89
CA LEU A 96 19.53 10.70 -18.92
C LEU A 96 19.91 10.05 -20.26
N GLU A 97 19.04 9.25 -20.85
CA GLU A 97 19.26 8.67 -22.18
C GLU A 97 19.40 9.75 -23.27
N GLU A 98 18.55 10.77 -23.22
CA GLU A 98 18.63 11.91 -24.15
C GLU A 98 19.93 12.71 -23.96
N GLU A 99 20.34 12.96 -22.71
CA GLU A 99 21.58 13.67 -22.39
C GLU A 99 22.82 12.89 -22.87
N VAL A 100 22.86 11.57 -22.63
CA VAL A 100 23.94 10.69 -23.13
C VAL A 100 23.98 10.69 -24.66
N LYS A 101 22.83 10.64 -25.32
CA LYS A 101 22.75 10.67 -26.79
C LYS A 101 23.28 12.00 -27.34
N LYS A 102 22.94 13.12 -26.69
CA LYS A 102 23.42 14.45 -27.05
C LYS A 102 24.94 14.55 -26.90
N LEU A 103 25.49 14.15 -25.76
CA LEU A 103 26.94 14.19 -25.51
C LEU A 103 27.71 13.33 -26.52
N ARG A 104 27.19 12.14 -26.86
CA ARG A 104 27.77 11.32 -27.93
C ARG A 104 27.73 12.00 -29.28
N SER A 105 26.65 12.69 -29.63
CA SER A 105 26.59 13.41 -30.91
C SER A 105 27.54 14.61 -30.97
N GLU A 106 27.80 15.28 -29.84
CA GLU A 106 28.76 16.38 -29.76
C GLU A 106 30.21 15.87 -29.92
N ASP A 107 30.56 14.75 -29.29
CA ASP A 107 31.87 14.08 -29.41
C ASP A 107 32.17 13.53 -30.82
N ASN A 108 31.13 13.28 -31.63
CA ASN A 108 31.26 12.84 -33.03
C ASN A 108 31.31 13.99 -34.06
N LEU A 109 31.13 15.24 -33.62
CA LEU A 109 31.17 16.43 -34.47
C LEU A 109 32.52 17.19 -34.37
N GLU A 110 33.41 16.75 -33.48
CA GLU A 110 34.79 17.23 -33.30
C GLU A 110 35.80 16.31 -34.00
#